data_AF-A0A940QZM3-F1
#
_entry.id   AF-A0A940QZM3-F1
#
_cell.length_a   1.000
_cell.length_b   1.000
_cell.length_c   1.000
_cell.angle_alpha   90.00
_cell.angle_beta   90.00
_cell.angle_gamma   90.00
#
_symmetry.space_group_name_H-M   'P 1'
#
loop_
_entity.id
_entity.type
_entity.pdbx_description
1 polymer ?
#
loop_
_entity_poly.entity_id
_entity_poly.type
_entity_poly.pdbx_seq_one_letter_code
_entity_poly.pdbx_strand_id
1 'polypeptide(L)'
;MKHILPLSSDDFSLFQELLIETSGLFFEESRSQSLHLALWQRLQHRGYDSYREYYNLLKFHPEGRLEIRELLDLITIGETYFFRNKAQFDVLMKFVLPEIMQRKMDSGEKWLRVWSAGCSGGDETYSIAMALMEIVPSYQNWHLSILGTDINRNVLACAKEATYGEKHIGHLPQEYLTKYFKVRGTTYTLNTNVRELARFEYHNLARDPFIHERMQNIDIIFCRNVMIYFDSQTSLRVIENFYNCLARDGYLFLGHAETLWQITNKFERVEFPQTFIYKKSLSPLQEDGMKPFIAVPEITVEDLTLSSTLTPALVQHGSGSVFEAETRSRWPGSTLSDSSPPGWGFEELTSTKEADLQKSSFHQEFRLGLQKEPEPLEDFERPPAIREKAESTDKEATLWPEETKGHTALPLPTHRIEQGKNNIRAYLTRATLLANEAKYREAKDILGKIIEVDNLSVEAYYLLGVLSYKNSNLNEAETQFRKVIYVDPDSVIAYFNLGNMYLYQKKYREAAREFRNAIRLLEKRPRDEQVRFCEDFTVEFLLRACRNSLVEISRRGE
;
A
#
# COMPACT_ATOMS: atom_id res chain seq x y z
N MET A 1 10.35 22.47 -33.92
CA MET A 1 10.71 22.40 -32.48
C MET A 1 12.17 21.96 -32.41
N LYS A 2 12.95 22.38 -31.40
CA LYS A 2 14.24 21.70 -31.13
C LYS A 2 13.94 20.25 -30.71
N HIS A 3 14.72 19.29 -31.18
CA HIS A 3 14.62 17.91 -30.70
C HIS A 3 15.03 17.85 -29.22
N ILE A 4 14.36 17.03 -28.43
CA ILE A 4 14.74 16.79 -27.03
C ILE A 4 16.13 16.15 -27.03
N LEU A 5 17.11 16.78 -26.38
CA LEU A 5 18.43 16.19 -26.21
C LEU A 5 18.31 14.92 -25.35
N PRO A 6 18.96 13.81 -25.72
CA PRO A 6 18.99 12.62 -24.87
C PRO A 6 19.76 12.92 -23.57
N LEU A 7 19.21 12.51 -22.43
CA LEU A 7 19.92 12.54 -21.15
C LEU A 7 20.72 11.24 -21.01
N SER A 8 22.01 11.34 -20.72
CA SER A 8 22.87 10.17 -20.48
C SER A 8 22.61 9.57 -19.09
N SER A 9 23.00 8.31 -18.87
CA SER A 9 23.04 7.68 -17.53
C SER A 9 23.80 8.56 -16.54
N ASP A 10 24.96 9.04 -16.96
CA ASP A 10 25.93 9.73 -16.11
C ASP A 10 25.44 11.14 -15.75
N ASP A 11 24.83 11.85 -16.70
CA ASP A 11 24.19 13.14 -16.42
C ASP A 11 22.90 12.96 -15.60
N PHE A 12 22.12 11.88 -15.80
CA PHE A 12 20.98 11.55 -14.95
C PHE A 12 21.41 11.32 -13.49
N SER A 13 22.43 10.51 -13.24
CA SER A 13 23.00 10.31 -11.90
C SER A 13 23.48 11.62 -11.28
N LEU A 14 24.15 12.49 -12.04
CA LEU A 14 24.59 13.79 -11.54
C LEU A 14 23.42 14.71 -11.14
N PHE A 15 22.34 14.77 -11.93
CA PHE A 15 21.14 15.52 -11.53
C PHE A 15 20.41 14.86 -10.34
N GLN A 16 20.39 13.53 -10.26
CA GLN A 16 19.83 12.79 -9.12
C GLN A 16 20.59 13.14 -7.83
N GLU A 17 21.92 13.05 -7.82
CA GLU A 17 22.79 13.46 -6.70
C GLU A 17 22.54 14.92 -6.28
N LEU A 18 22.50 15.84 -7.25
CA LEU A 18 22.25 17.27 -7.01
C LEU A 18 20.86 17.52 -6.40
N LEU A 19 19.82 16.80 -6.85
CA LEU A 19 18.47 16.92 -6.30
C LEU A 19 18.39 16.31 -4.89
N ILE A 20 19.07 15.20 -4.61
CA ILE A 20 19.20 14.66 -3.25
C ILE A 20 19.93 15.68 -2.36
N GLU A 21 21.05 16.25 -2.80
CA GLU A 21 21.82 17.25 -2.06
C GLU A 21 21.01 18.49 -1.72
N THR A 22 20.30 19.05 -2.71
CA THR A 22 19.65 20.37 -2.59
C THR A 22 18.22 20.31 -2.05
N SER A 23 17.48 19.23 -2.34
CA SER A 23 16.09 19.05 -1.95
C SER A 23 15.86 17.87 -1.00
N GLY A 24 16.70 16.84 -1.04
CA GLY A 24 16.48 15.58 -0.31
C GLY A 24 15.56 14.59 -1.02
N LEU A 25 15.04 14.95 -2.20
CA LEU A 25 14.20 14.08 -3.03
C LEU A 25 15.05 13.13 -3.86
N PHE A 26 14.70 11.86 -3.82
CA PHE A 26 15.25 10.78 -4.63
C PHE A 26 14.33 10.52 -5.84
N PHE A 27 14.91 10.50 -7.04
CA PHE A 27 14.20 10.21 -8.29
C PHE A 27 14.69 8.89 -8.86
N GLU A 28 13.87 7.84 -8.72
CA GLU A 28 14.13 6.53 -9.32
C GLU A 28 14.24 6.61 -10.85
N GLU A 29 14.98 5.66 -11.43
CA GLU A 29 15.13 5.49 -12.89
C GLU A 29 13.78 5.26 -13.60
N SER A 30 12.80 4.67 -12.89
CA SER A 30 11.39 4.56 -13.28
C SER A 30 10.73 5.91 -13.59
N ARG A 31 11.24 7.01 -13.02
CA ARG A 31 10.77 8.39 -13.20
C ARG A 31 11.73 9.24 -14.05
N SER A 32 12.71 8.61 -14.70
CA SER A 32 13.70 9.29 -15.54
C SER A 32 13.07 10.20 -16.60
N GLN A 33 11.97 9.76 -17.24
CA GLN A 33 11.30 10.52 -18.30
C GLN A 33 10.69 11.86 -17.81
N SER A 34 10.13 11.94 -16.60
CA SER A 34 9.53 13.18 -16.09
C SER A 34 10.61 14.16 -15.62
N LEU A 35 11.68 13.67 -14.97
CA LEU A 35 12.85 14.48 -14.64
C LEU A 35 13.54 14.98 -15.93
N HIS A 36 13.71 14.11 -16.93
CA HIS A 36 14.29 14.46 -18.24
C HIS A 36 13.50 15.56 -18.95
N LEU A 37 12.16 15.47 -18.96
CA LEU A 37 11.29 16.49 -19.56
C LEU A 37 11.40 17.84 -18.83
N ALA A 38 11.43 17.86 -17.50
CA ALA A 38 11.57 19.09 -16.71
C ALA A 38 12.96 19.72 -16.86
N LEU A 39 14.03 18.90 -16.82
CA LEU A 39 15.40 19.33 -17.12
C LEU A 39 15.49 19.94 -18.51
N TRP A 40 14.91 19.29 -19.53
CA TRP A 40 14.86 19.80 -20.90
C TRP A 40 14.13 21.15 -21.01
N GLN A 41 12.97 21.29 -20.37
CA GLN A 41 12.19 22.53 -20.36
C GLN A 41 12.99 23.69 -19.73
N ARG A 42 13.63 23.47 -18.58
CA ARG A 42 14.44 24.50 -17.91
C ARG A 42 15.73 24.84 -18.67
N LEU A 43 16.44 23.82 -19.16
CA LEU A 43 17.64 23.96 -19.99
C LEU A 43 17.36 24.84 -21.21
N GLN A 44 16.24 24.60 -21.92
CA GLN A 44 15.84 25.43 -23.06
C GLN A 44 15.35 26.82 -22.64
N HIS A 45 14.60 26.96 -21.55
CA HIS A 45 14.19 28.26 -21.02
C HIS A 45 15.39 29.16 -20.64
N ARG A 46 16.46 28.55 -20.11
CA ARG A 46 17.71 29.24 -19.76
C ARG A 46 18.70 29.39 -20.92
N GLY A 47 18.38 28.88 -22.12
CA GLY A 47 19.18 29.07 -23.33
C GLY A 47 20.45 28.22 -23.42
N TYR A 48 20.52 27.10 -22.70
CA TYR A 48 21.65 26.16 -22.77
C TYR A 48 21.42 25.10 -23.86
N ASP A 49 22.51 24.56 -24.41
CA ASP A 49 22.47 23.51 -25.43
C ASP A 49 23.16 22.20 -24.99
N SER A 50 23.58 22.08 -23.71
CA SER A 50 23.98 20.81 -23.12
C SER A 50 23.55 20.64 -21.65
N TYR A 51 23.32 19.40 -21.24
CA TYR A 51 23.00 19.04 -19.85
C TYR A 51 24.15 19.36 -18.89
N ARG A 52 25.40 19.21 -19.31
CA ARG A 52 26.58 19.47 -18.46
C ARG A 52 26.77 20.96 -18.15
N GLU A 53 26.50 21.84 -19.09
CA GLU A 53 26.54 23.29 -18.84
C GLU A 53 25.38 23.74 -17.94
N TYR A 54 24.18 23.18 -18.15
CA TYR A 54 23.03 23.44 -17.28
C TYR A 54 23.28 22.91 -15.85
N TYR A 55 23.88 21.73 -15.68
CA TYR A 55 24.34 21.24 -14.38
C TYR A 55 25.32 22.22 -13.71
N ASN A 56 26.28 22.75 -14.47
CA ASN A 56 27.25 23.71 -13.95
C ASN A 56 26.60 25.04 -13.50
N LEU A 57 25.55 25.51 -14.19
CA LEU A 57 24.71 26.61 -13.72
C LEU A 57 24.10 26.28 -12.35
N LEU A 58 23.45 25.12 -12.21
CA LEU A 58 22.77 24.75 -10.96
C LEU A 58 23.75 24.60 -9.78
N LYS A 59 24.90 23.96 -10.01
CA LYS A 59 25.86 23.57 -8.97
C LYS A 59 26.81 24.70 -8.55
N PHE A 60 27.25 25.55 -9.49
CA PHE A 60 28.37 26.49 -9.25
C PHE A 60 28.04 27.97 -9.46
N HIS A 61 26.99 28.32 -10.21
CA HIS A 61 26.65 29.72 -10.47
C HIS A 61 25.79 30.33 -9.33
N PRO A 62 25.91 31.63 -8.98
CA PRO A 62 25.09 32.26 -7.95
C PRO A 62 23.57 32.15 -8.19
N GLU A 63 23.12 32.18 -9.45
CA GLU A 63 21.71 31.97 -9.81
C GLU A 63 21.23 30.52 -9.68
N GLY A 64 22.14 29.54 -9.58
CA GLY A 64 21.78 28.11 -9.55
C GLY A 64 20.77 27.77 -8.45
N ARG A 65 20.85 28.45 -7.31
CA ARG A 65 19.87 28.31 -6.20
C ARG A 65 18.47 28.81 -6.50
N LEU A 66 18.29 29.70 -7.48
CA LEU A 66 16.96 30.11 -7.97
C LEU A 66 16.48 29.12 -9.03
N GLU A 67 17.35 28.74 -9.97
CA GLU A 67 17.02 27.82 -11.04
C GLU A 67 16.68 26.39 -10.52
N ILE A 68 17.34 25.94 -9.44
CA ILE A 68 16.98 24.69 -8.73
C ILE A 68 15.55 24.75 -8.18
N ARG A 69 15.07 25.91 -7.67
CA ARG A 69 13.69 26.03 -7.17
C ARG A 69 12.69 25.89 -8.30
N GLU A 70 12.97 26.55 -9.42
CA GLU A 70 12.14 26.50 -10.62
C GLU A 70 12.09 25.09 -11.24
N LEU A 71 13.20 24.35 -11.18
CA LEU A 71 13.25 22.94 -11.58
C LEU A 71 12.44 22.06 -10.60
N LEU A 72 12.59 22.28 -9.29
CA LEU A 72 11.83 21.57 -8.25
C LEU A 72 10.32 21.76 -8.45
N ASP A 73 9.85 23.00 -8.63
CA ASP A 73 8.44 23.34 -8.81
C ASP A 73 7.80 22.63 -10.04
N LEU A 74 8.60 22.18 -11.02
CA LEU A 74 8.15 21.35 -12.16
C LEU A 74 8.15 19.83 -11.86
N ILE A 75 9.15 19.30 -11.15
CA ILE A 75 9.26 17.85 -10.87
C ILE A 75 8.44 17.40 -9.66
N THR A 76 8.05 18.33 -8.77
CA THR A 76 7.19 18.06 -7.61
C THR A 76 5.72 18.41 -7.85
N ILE A 77 5.20 18.17 -9.06
CA ILE A 77 3.76 18.32 -9.35
C ILE A 77 3.04 17.03 -8.90
N GLY A 78 2.67 16.98 -7.61
CA GLY A 78 1.97 15.84 -7.03
C GLY A 78 0.46 15.89 -7.24
N GLU A 79 -0.10 14.82 -7.82
CA GLU A 79 -1.56 14.64 -7.92
C GLU A 79 -2.20 14.57 -6.54
N THR A 80 -3.27 15.33 -6.35
CA THR A 80 -4.07 15.40 -5.12
C THR A 80 -5.52 15.76 -5.46
N TYR A 81 -6.44 15.42 -4.56
CA TYR A 81 -7.87 15.68 -4.68
C TYR A 81 -8.54 15.61 -3.30
N PHE A 82 -9.70 16.24 -3.15
CA PHE A 82 -10.41 16.29 -1.87
C PHE A 82 -10.79 14.89 -1.36
N PHE A 83 -10.60 14.68 -0.06
CA PHE A 83 -10.87 13.42 0.66
C PHE A 83 -10.17 12.18 0.07
N ARG A 84 -9.00 12.36 -0.57
CA ARG A 84 -8.12 11.27 -1.01
C ARG A 84 -7.90 10.24 0.10
N ASN A 85 -8.23 8.98 -0.20
CA ASN A 85 -8.44 7.88 0.74
C ASN A 85 -9.56 8.15 1.77
N LYS A 86 -10.77 7.72 1.41
CA LYS A 86 -11.93 7.82 2.30
C LYS A 86 -11.74 7.08 3.62
N ALA A 87 -11.04 5.94 3.66
CA ALA A 87 -10.87 5.16 4.88
C ALA A 87 -10.12 5.96 5.97
N GLN A 88 -9.06 6.69 5.60
CA GLN A 88 -8.34 7.55 6.55
C GLN A 88 -9.14 8.76 7.01
N PHE A 89 -9.96 9.37 6.14
CA PHE A 89 -10.86 10.45 6.57
C PHE A 89 -12.01 9.95 7.44
N ASP A 90 -12.55 8.75 7.20
CA ASP A 90 -13.51 8.09 8.09
C ASP A 90 -12.88 7.79 9.46
N VAL A 91 -11.62 7.34 9.51
CA VAL A 91 -10.88 7.14 10.77
C VAL A 91 -10.63 8.46 11.51
N LEU A 92 -10.23 9.51 10.79
CA LEU A 92 -10.06 10.87 11.34
C LEU A 92 -11.37 11.33 12.01
N MET A 93 -12.48 11.27 11.28
CA MET A 93 -13.76 11.84 11.70
C MET A 93 -14.48 11.02 12.78
N LYS A 94 -14.40 9.69 12.73
CA LYS A 94 -15.17 8.81 13.62
C LYS A 94 -14.44 8.39 14.90
N PHE A 95 -13.11 8.47 14.93
CA PHE A 95 -12.30 8.00 16.06
C PHE A 95 -11.31 9.04 16.57
N VAL A 96 -10.43 9.57 15.70
CA VAL A 96 -9.31 10.42 16.13
C VAL A 96 -9.77 11.79 16.62
N LEU A 97 -10.64 12.49 15.86
CA LEU A 97 -11.16 13.79 16.28
C LEU A 97 -12.01 13.69 17.57
N PRO A 98 -12.96 12.74 17.72
CA PRO A 98 -13.69 12.54 18.97
C PRO A 98 -12.79 12.26 20.19
N GLU A 99 -11.75 11.42 20.05
CA GLU A 99 -10.82 11.12 21.15
C GLU A 99 -10.03 12.37 21.58
N ILE A 100 -9.45 13.11 20.61
CA ILE A 100 -8.71 14.34 20.88
C ILE A 100 -9.64 15.37 21.52
N MET A 101 -10.84 15.57 20.97
CA MET A 101 -11.83 16.50 21.52
C MET A 101 -12.20 16.18 22.96
N GLN A 102 -12.41 14.90 23.30
CA GLN A 102 -12.69 14.46 24.67
C GLN A 102 -11.53 14.83 25.61
N ARG A 103 -10.29 14.43 25.28
CA ARG A 103 -9.09 14.77 26.08
C ARG A 103 -8.88 16.26 26.25
N LYS A 104 -9.16 17.04 25.21
CA LYS A 104 -9.06 18.51 25.17
C LYS A 104 -10.17 19.18 25.99
N MET A 105 -11.37 18.62 26.01
CA MET A 105 -12.46 19.09 26.87
C MET A 105 -12.20 18.77 28.36
N ASP A 106 -11.72 17.56 28.67
CA ASP A 106 -11.42 17.13 30.04
C ASP A 106 -10.26 17.93 30.69
N SER A 107 -9.33 18.42 29.87
CA SER A 107 -8.24 19.32 30.29
C SER A 107 -8.60 20.81 30.20
N GLY A 108 -9.75 21.17 29.62
CA GLY A 108 -10.16 22.55 29.34
C GLY A 108 -9.42 23.24 28.18
N GLU A 109 -8.48 22.55 27.52
CA GLU A 109 -7.67 23.08 26.43
C GLU A 109 -8.40 23.03 25.07
N LYS A 110 -9.17 24.06 24.71
CA LYS A 110 -9.84 24.12 23.39
C LYS A 110 -8.93 24.49 22.21
N TRP A 111 -7.71 23.93 22.14
CA TRP A 111 -6.77 24.11 21.04
C TRP A 111 -6.55 22.78 20.31
N LEU A 112 -6.77 22.77 18.99
CA LEU A 112 -6.48 21.62 18.13
C LEU A 112 -5.58 22.07 16.96
N ARG A 113 -4.36 21.53 16.90
CA ARG A 113 -3.34 21.83 15.88
C ARG A 113 -3.19 20.64 14.93
N VAL A 114 -3.31 20.88 13.61
CA VAL A 114 -3.10 19.87 12.56
C VAL A 114 -2.06 20.37 11.55
N TRP A 115 -1.22 19.47 11.05
CA TRP A 115 -0.24 19.77 10.00
C TRP A 115 -0.38 18.78 8.83
N SER A 116 -0.67 19.30 7.63
CA SER A 116 -0.56 18.58 6.35
C SER A 116 0.79 18.92 5.72
N ALA A 117 1.68 17.92 5.68
CA ALA A 117 3.07 18.02 5.29
C ALA A 117 3.29 17.36 3.91
N GLY A 118 3.53 18.18 2.89
CA GLY A 118 3.39 17.84 1.47
C GLY A 118 1.96 18.07 0.97
N CYS A 119 1.38 19.23 1.29
CA CYS A 119 -0.04 19.50 1.06
C CYS A 119 -0.46 19.70 -0.41
N SER A 120 0.51 19.81 -1.33
CA SER A 120 0.29 20.13 -2.75
C SER A 120 -0.67 21.33 -2.92
N GLY A 121 -1.69 21.21 -3.79
CA GLY A 121 -2.71 22.23 -4.04
C GLY A 121 -3.64 22.59 -2.87
N GLY A 122 -3.44 22.02 -1.69
CA GLY A 122 -4.21 22.33 -0.47
C GLY A 122 -5.46 21.48 -0.26
N ASP A 123 -5.82 20.62 -1.21
CA ASP A 123 -6.98 19.71 -1.17
C ASP A 123 -7.07 18.91 0.14
N GLU A 124 -5.96 18.33 0.60
CA GLU A 124 -5.90 17.59 1.86
C GLU A 124 -6.12 18.52 3.07
N THR A 125 -5.39 19.63 3.11
CA THR A 125 -5.48 20.65 4.19
C THR A 125 -6.91 21.18 4.34
N TYR A 126 -7.63 21.32 3.23
CA TYR A 126 -9.02 21.77 3.23
C TYR A 126 -10.04 20.65 3.46
N SER A 127 -9.75 19.39 3.10
CA SER A 127 -10.54 18.24 3.57
C SER A 127 -10.41 18.05 5.09
N ILE A 128 -9.24 18.28 5.66
CA ILE A 128 -9.02 18.36 7.11
C ILE A 128 -9.84 19.50 7.71
N ALA A 129 -9.84 20.69 7.09
CA ALA A 129 -10.65 21.83 7.54
C ALA A 129 -12.15 21.52 7.53
N MET A 130 -12.67 20.96 6.45
CA MET A 130 -14.07 20.53 6.35
C MET A 130 -14.40 19.44 7.38
N ALA A 131 -13.56 18.42 7.54
CA ALA A 131 -13.74 17.37 8.55
C ALA A 131 -13.81 17.93 9.99
N LEU A 132 -12.95 18.90 10.33
CA LEU A 132 -13.01 19.60 11.61
C LEU A 132 -14.30 20.41 11.78
N MET A 133 -14.78 21.09 10.73
CA MET A 133 -16.02 21.88 10.77
C MET A 133 -17.29 21.02 10.91
N GLU A 134 -17.26 19.76 10.47
CA GLU A 134 -18.36 18.81 10.66
C GLU A 134 -18.35 18.15 12.04
N ILE A 135 -17.17 17.77 12.55
CA ILE A 135 -17.04 16.95 13.76
C ILE A 135 -16.92 17.78 15.05
N VAL A 136 -16.32 18.97 15.02
CA VAL A 136 -16.13 19.80 16.22
C VAL A 136 -17.38 20.67 16.48
N PRO A 137 -18.19 20.41 17.53
CA PRO A 137 -19.42 21.16 17.78
C PRO A 137 -19.10 22.61 18.14
N SER A 138 -19.72 23.55 17.43
CA SER A 138 -19.42 24.98 17.53
C SER A 138 -17.91 25.27 17.42
N TYR A 139 -17.28 24.79 16.33
CA TYR A 139 -15.84 24.94 16.06
C TYR A 139 -15.29 26.37 16.20
N GLN A 140 -16.14 27.40 16.10
CA GLN A 140 -15.78 28.81 16.33
C GLN A 140 -15.37 29.09 17.80
N ASN A 141 -15.78 28.22 18.73
CA ASN A 141 -15.39 28.25 20.15
C ASN A 141 -14.10 27.45 20.43
N TRP A 142 -13.40 26.99 19.38
CA TRP A 142 -12.12 26.29 19.45
C TRP A 142 -11.05 27.07 18.70
N HIS A 143 -9.83 27.06 19.24
CA HIS A 143 -8.64 27.49 18.50
C HIS A 143 -8.21 26.34 17.58
N LEU A 144 -8.83 26.25 16.41
CA LEU A 144 -8.38 25.37 15.34
C LEU A 144 -7.22 26.02 14.59
N SER A 145 -6.15 25.27 14.32
CA SER A 145 -5.03 25.75 13.50
C SER A 145 -4.56 24.63 12.57
N ILE A 146 -4.69 24.86 11.26
CA ILE A 146 -4.29 23.89 10.24
C ILE A 146 -3.13 24.49 9.44
N LEU A 147 -1.96 23.89 9.57
CA LEU A 147 -0.78 24.21 8.77
C LEU A 147 -0.75 23.32 7.53
N GLY A 148 -0.70 23.90 6.34
CA GLY A 148 -0.28 23.22 5.11
C GLY A 148 1.14 23.63 4.78
N THR A 149 2.03 22.67 4.49
CA THR A 149 3.36 22.99 3.95
C THR A 149 3.72 22.14 2.75
N ASP A 150 4.46 22.74 1.82
CA ASP A 150 5.03 22.02 0.67
C ASP A 150 6.43 22.57 0.31
N ILE A 151 7.15 21.83 -0.54
CA ILE A 151 8.37 22.29 -1.19
C ILE A 151 8.05 23.08 -2.47
N ASN A 152 6.91 22.77 -3.13
CA ASN A 152 6.49 23.38 -4.38
C ASN A 152 5.78 24.72 -4.12
N ARG A 153 6.33 25.83 -4.63
CA ARG A 153 5.80 27.19 -4.40
C ARG A 153 4.58 27.50 -5.24
N ASN A 154 4.48 26.91 -6.43
CA ASN A 154 3.39 27.17 -7.37
C ASN A 154 2.09 26.52 -6.88
N VAL A 155 2.13 25.28 -6.40
CA VAL A 155 0.94 24.65 -5.78
C VAL A 155 0.53 25.33 -4.46
N LEU A 156 1.50 25.82 -3.67
CA LEU A 156 1.22 26.65 -2.48
C LEU A 156 0.61 28.02 -2.81
N ALA A 157 0.75 28.54 -4.04
CA ALA A 157 0.03 29.72 -4.49
C ALA A 157 -1.43 29.36 -4.80
N CYS A 158 -1.67 28.32 -5.60
CA CYS A 158 -3.01 27.81 -5.90
C CYS A 158 -3.80 27.43 -4.63
N ALA A 159 -3.14 26.83 -3.63
CA ALA A 159 -3.73 26.50 -2.34
C ALA A 159 -4.25 27.73 -1.56
N LYS A 160 -3.58 28.89 -1.71
CA LYS A 160 -3.97 30.17 -1.09
C LYS A 160 -5.10 30.85 -1.85
N GLU A 161 -5.14 30.71 -3.18
CA GLU A 161 -6.28 31.14 -4.00
C GLU A 161 -7.52 30.28 -3.73
N ALA A 162 -7.30 29.00 -3.42
CA ALA A 162 -8.33 28.02 -3.04
C ALA A 162 -9.47 27.93 -4.05
N THR A 163 -9.08 27.92 -5.33
CA THR A 163 -9.96 27.82 -6.49
C THR A 163 -9.49 26.67 -7.37
N TYR A 164 -10.42 25.79 -7.71
CA TYR A 164 -10.17 24.46 -8.26
C TYR A 164 -10.96 24.22 -9.55
N GLY A 165 -10.47 23.31 -10.39
CA GLY A 165 -11.20 22.74 -11.52
C GLY A 165 -11.73 21.33 -11.21
N GLU A 166 -12.59 20.81 -12.09
CA GLU A 166 -13.34 19.56 -11.93
C GLU A 166 -12.50 18.35 -11.45
N LYS A 167 -11.25 18.22 -11.93
CA LYS A 167 -10.34 17.12 -11.56
C LYS A 167 -10.11 16.94 -10.05
N HIS A 168 -10.20 18.03 -9.27
CA HIS A 168 -10.05 18.00 -7.81
C HIS A 168 -11.36 17.58 -7.12
N ILE A 169 -12.49 17.91 -7.76
CA ILE A 169 -13.84 17.83 -7.20
C ILE A 169 -14.52 16.48 -7.49
N GLY A 170 -14.07 15.72 -8.49
CA GLY A 170 -14.73 14.48 -8.94
C GLY A 170 -14.93 13.37 -7.88
N HIS A 171 -14.22 13.41 -6.74
CA HIS A 171 -14.39 12.50 -5.61
C HIS A 171 -15.05 13.12 -4.36
N LEU A 172 -15.38 14.42 -4.41
CA LEU A 172 -16.00 15.15 -3.30
C LEU A 172 -17.52 14.85 -3.25
N PRO A 173 -18.08 14.40 -2.11
CA PRO A 173 -19.52 14.18 -2.02
C PRO A 173 -20.31 15.49 -2.24
N GLN A 174 -21.43 15.40 -2.97
CA GLN A 174 -22.23 16.54 -3.40
C GLN A 174 -22.67 17.47 -2.25
N GLU A 175 -22.87 16.92 -1.05
CA GLU A 175 -23.18 17.66 0.18
C GLU A 175 -22.06 18.66 0.54
N TYR A 176 -20.80 18.21 0.56
CA TYR A 176 -19.64 19.07 0.82
C TYR A 176 -19.45 20.10 -0.28
N LEU A 177 -19.62 19.69 -1.55
CA LEU A 177 -19.56 20.61 -2.69
C LEU A 177 -20.57 21.76 -2.55
N THR A 178 -21.80 21.43 -2.15
CA THR A 178 -22.90 22.39 -1.97
C THR A 178 -22.72 23.27 -0.73
N LYS A 179 -22.12 22.74 0.35
CA LYS A 179 -21.92 23.42 1.64
C LYS A 179 -20.68 24.33 1.67
N TYR A 180 -19.60 23.93 1.00
CA TYR A 180 -18.28 24.53 1.17
C TYR A 180 -17.73 25.27 -0.05
N PHE A 181 -18.34 25.16 -1.24
CA PHE A 181 -17.84 25.80 -2.46
C PHE A 181 -18.86 26.76 -3.09
N LYS A 182 -18.34 27.69 -3.89
CA LYS A 182 -19.09 28.51 -4.85
C LYS A 182 -18.72 28.05 -6.24
N VAL A 183 -19.69 27.47 -6.95
CA VAL A 183 -19.53 26.98 -8.33
C VAL A 183 -19.80 28.11 -9.33
N ARG A 184 -18.94 28.26 -10.33
CA ARG A 184 -19.10 29.21 -11.45
C ARG A 184 -18.59 28.56 -12.73
N GLY A 185 -19.49 27.95 -13.50
CA GLY A 185 -19.09 27.08 -14.62
C GLY A 185 -18.22 25.94 -14.10
N THR A 186 -17.09 25.70 -14.76
CA THR A 186 -16.09 24.68 -14.39
C THR A 186 -15.15 25.08 -13.23
N THR A 187 -15.39 26.25 -12.62
CA THR A 187 -14.54 26.83 -11.55
C THR A 187 -15.21 26.72 -10.17
N TYR A 188 -14.47 26.22 -9.19
CA TYR A 188 -14.95 25.90 -7.85
C TYR A 188 -14.11 26.62 -6.79
N THR A 189 -14.64 27.65 -6.13
CA THR A 189 -13.92 28.42 -5.11
C THR A 189 -14.41 28.09 -3.70
N LEU A 190 -13.51 27.79 -2.77
CA LEU A 190 -13.86 27.51 -1.37
C LEU A 190 -14.45 28.72 -0.64
N ASN A 191 -15.40 28.47 0.26
CA ASN A 191 -15.99 29.46 1.14
C ASN A 191 -14.96 29.99 2.15
N THR A 192 -15.01 31.30 2.42
CA THR A 192 -14.00 32.01 3.23
C THR A 192 -13.79 31.41 4.62
N ASN A 193 -14.86 30.95 5.29
CA ASN A 193 -14.80 30.29 6.59
C ASN A 193 -14.02 28.95 6.60
N VAL A 194 -13.90 28.27 5.46
CA VAL A 194 -12.99 27.10 5.32
C VAL A 194 -11.56 27.58 5.10
N ARG A 195 -11.40 28.63 4.29
CA ARG A 195 -10.09 29.20 3.92
C ARG A 195 -9.34 29.80 5.11
N GLU A 196 -10.05 30.43 6.03
CA GLU A 196 -9.48 31.06 7.23
C GLU A 196 -8.96 30.06 8.29
N LEU A 197 -9.34 28.78 8.22
CA LEU A 197 -8.83 27.73 9.12
C LEU A 197 -7.45 27.20 8.72
N ALA A 198 -7.04 27.40 7.46
CA ALA A 198 -5.82 26.86 6.89
C ALA A 198 -4.78 27.95 6.60
N ARG A 199 -3.50 27.63 6.82
CA ARG A 199 -2.37 28.52 6.53
C ARG A 199 -1.28 27.76 5.78
N PHE A 200 -0.82 28.33 4.67
CA PHE A 200 0.12 27.69 3.74
C PHE A 200 1.52 28.33 3.78
N GLU A 201 2.52 27.57 4.21
CA GLU A 201 3.92 28.00 4.34
C GLU A 201 4.85 27.10 3.51
N TYR A 202 6.00 27.61 3.03
CA TYR A 202 7.01 26.75 2.39
C TYR A 202 7.80 26.01 3.47
N HIS A 203 8.04 24.71 3.28
CA HIS A 203 8.94 23.94 4.13
C HIS A 203 9.46 22.69 3.40
N ASN A 204 10.78 22.52 3.34
CA ASN A 204 11.40 21.29 2.88
C ASN A 204 11.66 20.33 4.05
N LEU A 205 10.78 19.34 4.21
CA LEU A 205 10.87 18.29 5.25
C LEU A 205 12.24 17.60 5.34
N ALA A 206 12.95 17.44 4.22
CA ALA A 206 14.22 16.70 4.20
C ALA A 206 15.44 17.53 4.63
N ARG A 207 15.32 18.88 4.68
CA ARG A 207 16.44 19.82 4.80
C ARG A 207 16.21 20.99 5.78
N ASP A 208 15.00 21.51 5.89
CA ASP A 208 14.68 22.66 6.74
C ASP A 208 14.51 22.24 8.22
N PRO A 209 14.85 23.09 9.19
CA PRO A 209 14.69 22.79 10.61
C PRO A 209 13.23 22.93 11.07
N PHE A 210 12.73 21.96 11.84
CA PHE A 210 11.33 21.85 12.30
C PHE A 210 11.05 22.75 13.53
N ILE A 211 11.71 23.91 13.60
CA ILE A 211 11.77 24.79 14.78
C ILE A 211 10.65 25.85 14.82
N HIS A 212 9.79 25.92 13.82
CA HIS A 212 8.74 26.93 13.75
C HIS A 212 7.63 26.64 14.76
N GLU A 213 7.12 27.67 15.46
CA GLU A 213 6.13 27.52 16.55
C GLU A 213 4.83 26.82 16.08
N ARG A 214 4.46 26.98 14.80
CA ARG A 214 3.31 26.29 14.19
C ARG A 214 3.49 24.79 13.99
N MET A 215 4.73 24.29 14.08
CA MET A 215 5.08 22.88 13.96
C MET A 215 5.29 22.22 15.34
N GLN A 216 4.98 22.92 16.43
CA GLN A 216 5.18 22.42 17.80
C GLN A 216 3.85 22.12 18.49
N ASN A 217 3.83 21.06 19.30
CA ASN A 217 2.65 20.51 19.97
C ASN A 217 1.47 20.25 19.00
N ILE A 218 1.75 19.56 17.90
CA ILE A 218 0.75 19.20 16.88
C ILE A 218 -0.09 18.00 17.34
N ASP A 219 -1.41 18.10 17.38
CA ASP A 219 -2.26 16.97 17.76
C ASP A 219 -2.35 15.90 16.65
N ILE A 220 -2.30 16.31 15.37
CA ILE A 220 -2.32 15.41 14.21
C ILE A 220 -1.38 15.87 13.08
N ILE A 221 -0.52 14.99 12.58
CA ILE A 221 0.26 15.18 11.35
C ILE A 221 -0.29 14.27 10.25
N PHE A 222 -0.45 14.81 9.04
CA PHE A 222 -0.63 14.09 7.79
C PHE A 222 0.64 14.28 6.95
N CYS A 223 1.25 13.20 6.48
CA CYS A 223 2.34 13.25 5.51
C CYS A 223 2.22 12.05 4.56
N ARG A 224 1.54 12.25 3.43
CA ARG A 224 0.92 11.17 2.65
C ARG A 224 1.29 11.26 1.18
N ASN A 225 1.84 10.17 0.65
CA ASN A 225 2.43 10.08 -0.69
C ASN A 225 3.62 11.04 -0.89
N VAL A 226 4.43 11.22 0.16
CA VAL A 226 5.59 12.14 0.24
C VAL A 226 6.87 11.40 0.63
N MET A 227 6.79 10.49 1.60
CA MET A 227 7.91 9.69 2.10
C MET A 227 8.45 8.73 1.02
N ILE A 228 7.62 8.39 0.03
CA ILE A 228 8.01 7.65 -1.18
C ILE A 228 9.13 8.33 -1.99
N TYR A 229 9.33 9.66 -1.84
CA TYR A 229 10.40 10.41 -2.50
C TYR A 229 11.69 10.48 -1.68
N PHE A 230 11.79 9.81 -0.53
CA PHE A 230 12.95 9.90 0.36
C PHE A 230 13.74 8.59 0.45
N ASP A 231 15.06 8.73 0.61
CA ASP A 231 15.94 7.63 1.01
C ASP A 231 15.65 7.20 2.46
N SER A 232 16.17 6.04 2.89
CA SER A 232 15.88 5.51 4.24
C SER A 232 16.37 6.42 5.37
N GLN A 233 17.46 7.16 5.15
CA GLN A 233 18.03 8.06 6.17
C GLN A 233 17.21 9.35 6.31
N THR A 234 16.68 9.86 5.20
CA THR A 234 15.85 11.06 5.14
C THR A 234 14.46 10.76 5.67
N SER A 235 13.89 9.60 5.32
CA SER A 235 12.66 9.11 5.95
C SER A 235 12.81 9.00 7.46
N LEU A 236 13.90 8.42 7.97
CA LEU A 236 14.15 8.35 9.41
C LEU A 236 14.18 9.74 10.07
N ARG A 237 14.98 10.68 9.54
CA ARG A 237 15.06 12.05 10.09
C ARG A 237 13.70 12.77 10.11
N VAL A 238 12.92 12.64 9.03
CA VAL A 238 11.59 13.26 8.94
C VAL A 238 10.63 12.68 9.98
N ILE A 239 10.62 11.36 10.17
CA ILE A 239 9.77 10.69 11.18
C ILE A 239 10.21 11.03 12.62
N GLU A 240 11.52 11.15 12.88
CA GLU A 240 12.00 11.61 14.19
C GLU A 240 11.62 13.06 14.48
N ASN A 241 11.67 13.94 13.48
CA ASN A 241 11.21 15.31 13.61
C ASN A 241 9.70 15.38 13.83
N PHE A 242 8.88 14.62 13.09
CA PHE A 242 7.44 14.50 13.34
C PHE A 242 7.14 13.98 14.75
N TYR A 243 7.88 12.99 15.24
CA TYR A 243 7.74 12.51 16.62
C TYR A 243 7.98 13.64 17.63
N ASN A 244 8.99 14.49 17.42
CA ASN A 244 9.27 15.63 18.29
C ASN A 244 8.19 16.73 18.21
N CYS A 245 7.70 17.02 17.00
CA CYS A 245 6.63 18.01 16.72
C CYS A 245 5.26 17.63 17.31
N LEU A 246 4.94 16.34 17.36
CA LEU A 246 3.66 15.84 17.85
C LEU A 246 3.44 16.09 19.35
N ALA A 247 2.23 16.50 19.69
CA ALA A 247 1.70 16.59 21.04
C ALA A 247 1.72 15.23 21.76
N ARG A 248 1.48 15.24 23.07
CA ARG A 248 1.32 14.03 23.86
C ARG A 248 0.12 13.22 23.33
N ASP A 249 0.35 11.93 23.07
CA ASP A 249 -0.65 10.99 22.53
C ASP A 249 -1.26 11.47 21.18
N GLY A 250 -0.50 12.24 20.40
CA GLY A 250 -0.88 12.73 19.06
C GLY A 250 -0.74 11.68 17.96
N TYR A 251 -1.29 11.99 16.78
CA TYR A 251 -1.45 11.03 15.67
C TYR A 251 -0.69 11.40 14.39
N LEU A 252 -0.24 10.39 13.65
CA LEU A 252 0.44 10.50 12.36
C LEU A 252 -0.27 9.64 11.29
N PHE A 253 -0.69 10.27 10.21
CA PHE A 253 -1.30 9.66 9.03
C PHE A 253 -0.28 9.63 7.89
N LEU A 254 0.05 8.42 7.39
CA LEU A 254 0.89 8.18 6.20
C LEU A 254 0.04 7.56 5.08
N GLY A 255 0.52 7.56 3.84
CA GLY A 255 -0.15 6.87 2.73
C GLY A 255 -0.09 5.34 2.88
N HIS A 256 -0.92 4.59 2.13
CA HIS A 256 -1.00 3.13 2.25
C HIS A 256 0.36 2.41 2.10
N ALA A 257 1.13 2.78 1.08
CA ALA A 257 2.47 2.24 0.82
C ALA A 257 3.58 2.78 1.76
N GLU A 258 3.24 3.65 2.71
CA GLU A 258 4.20 4.33 3.59
C GLU A 258 4.11 3.77 5.01
N THR A 259 5.02 2.87 5.34
CA THR A 259 5.08 2.19 6.64
C THR A 259 6.25 2.65 7.49
N LEU A 260 6.06 2.70 8.82
CA LEU A 260 7.15 2.94 9.79
C LEU A 260 7.89 1.65 10.18
N TRP A 261 7.46 0.51 9.64
CA TRP A 261 8.13 -0.77 9.81
C TRP A 261 9.59 -0.69 9.30
N GLN A 262 10.54 -1.19 10.09
CA GLN A 262 12.00 -0.98 9.95
C GLN A 262 12.50 0.48 9.96
N ILE A 263 11.65 1.49 10.19
CA ILE A 263 12.07 2.88 10.40
C ILE A 263 12.16 3.19 11.89
N THR A 264 11.12 2.92 12.70
CA THR A 264 11.14 3.23 14.14
C THR A 264 10.11 2.46 14.96
N ASN A 265 10.36 2.29 16.26
CA ASN A 265 9.43 1.77 17.27
C ASN A 265 8.80 2.88 18.16
N LYS A 266 9.05 4.16 17.85
CA LYS A 266 8.52 5.32 18.60
C LYS A 266 7.01 5.55 18.42
N PHE A 267 6.38 4.81 17.51
CA PHE A 267 4.96 4.90 17.19
C PHE A 267 4.28 3.55 17.34
N GLU A 268 3.07 3.56 17.90
CA GLU A 268 2.15 2.44 17.89
C GLU A 268 1.34 2.48 16.58
N ARG A 269 1.22 1.34 15.87
CA ARG A 269 0.36 1.20 14.68
C ARG A 269 -1.05 0.81 15.13
N VAL A 270 -2.03 1.67 14.85
CA VAL A 270 -3.45 1.42 15.12
C VAL A 270 -4.10 0.95 13.82
N GLU A 271 -4.55 -0.30 13.79
CA GLU A 271 -5.17 -0.93 12.62
C GLU A 271 -6.70 -0.71 12.62
N PHE A 272 -7.26 -0.43 11.44
CA PHE A 272 -8.70 -0.27 11.20
C PHE A 272 -9.09 -1.09 9.95
N PRO A 273 -10.38 -1.35 9.70
CA PRO A 273 -10.81 -1.89 8.40
C PRO A 273 -10.32 -0.99 7.25
N GLN A 274 -9.68 -1.58 6.25
CA GLN A 274 -9.15 -0.92 5.04
C GLN A 274 -8.03 0.13 5.26
N THR A 275 -7.53 0.36 6.48
CA THR A 275 -6.42 1.32 6.68
C THR A 275 -5.73 1.20 8.04
N PHE A 276 -4.62 1.91 8.22
CA PHE A 276 -3.92 2.06 9.50
C PHE A 276 -3.44 3.50 9.70
N ILE A 277 -3.20 3.86 10.95
CA ILE A 277 -2.58 5.13 11.37
C ILE A 277 -1.54 4.86 12.46
N TYR A 278 -0.78 5.88 12.85
CA TYR A 278 0.22 5.80 13.90
C TYR A 278 -0.12 6.72 15.08
N LYS A 279 0.03 6.24 16.31
CA LYS A 279 -0.08 7.04 17.54
C LYS A 279 1.30 7.22 18.17
N LYS A 280 1.61 8.41 18.67
CA LYS A 280 2.87 8.70 19.35
C LYS A 280 2.95 7.92 20.67
N SER A 281 3.90 7.00 20.80
CA SER A 281 4.11 6.27 22.05
C SER A 281 5.11 7.01 22.95
N LEU A 282 4.84 7.08 24.26
CA LEU A 282 5.63 7.87 25.21
C LEU A 282 6.73 7.05 25.90
N SER A 283 6.46 5.77 26.15
CA SER A 283 7.48 4.75 26.29
C SER A 283 7.90 4.29 24.89
N PRO A 284 9.20 4.12 24.59
CA PRO A 284 9.58 3.22 23.52
C PRO A 284 8.89 1.86 23.77
N LEU A 285 8.28 1.27 22.74
CA LEU A 285 7.90 -0.14 22.81
C LEU A 285 9.16 -0.92 23.18
N GLN A 286 9.09 -1.72 24.25
CA GLN A 286 10.24 -2.40 24.85
C GLN A 286 11.05 -3.16 23.78
N GLU A 287 12.36 -3.34 23.99
CA GLU A 287 13.22 -4.13 23.09
C GLU A 287 12.91 -5.65 23.06
N ASP A 288 11.74 -6.05 23.56
CA ASP A 288 11.06 -7.35 23.37
C ASP A 288 10.56 -7.54 21.91
N GLY A 289 11.42 -7.15 20.96
CA GLY A 289 11.30 -7.38 19.53
C GLY A 289 10.28 -6.50 18.81
N MET A 290 10.72 -5.84 17.75
CA MET A 290 9.80 -5.40 16.70
C MET A 290 9.13 -6.66 16.13
N LYS A 291 7.88 -6.95 16.51
CA LYS A 291 7.12 -8.07 15.93
C LYS A 291 7.08 -7.89 14.40
N PRO A 292 7.65 -8.82 13.59
CA PRO A 292 7.40 -8.93 12.16
C PRO A 292 6.04 -8.41 11.72
N PHE A 293 6.04 -7.48 10.76
CA PHE A 293 4.88 -7.29 9.93
C PHE A 293 4.70 -8.57 9.12
N ILE A 294 3.57 -9.23 9.33
CA ILE A 294 3.15 -10.37 8.53
C ILE A 294 1.76 -10.06 8.02
N ALA A 295 1.66 -9.84 6.70
CA ALA A 295 0.40 -9.58 6.05
C ALA A 295 -0.55 -10.77 6.22
N VAL A 296 -1.72 -10.50 6.77
CA VAL A 296 -2.91 -11.31 6.48
C VAL A 296 -3.28 -10.98 5.02
N PRO A 297 -3.55 -11.95 4.14
CA PRO A 297 -3.95 -11.64 2.75
C PRO A 297 -5.19 -10.75 2.74
N GLU A 298 -5.27 -9.80 1.82
CA GLU A 298 -6.51 -9.04 1.61
C GLU A 298 -7.56 -9.92 0.92
N ILE A 299 -8.83 -9.48 0.97
CA ILE A 299 -9.97 -10.21 0.42
C ILE A 299 -10.51 -9.42 -0.76
N THR A 300 -10.49 -10.02 -1.95
CA THR A 300 -11.00 -9.36 -3.16
C THR A 300 -12.53 -9.28 -3.16
N VAL A 301 -13.10 -8.43 -4.02
CA VAL A 301 -14.57 -8.35 -4.18
C VAL A 301 -15.15 -9.67 -4.72
N GLU A 302 -14.37 -10.45 -5.47
CA GLU A 302 -14.75 -11.78 -5.97
C GLU A 302 -14.87 -12.81 -4.83
N ASP A 303 -13.97 -12.74 -3.85
CA ASP A 303 -13.99 -13.62 -2.67
C ASP A 303 -15.25 -13.40 -1.81
N LEU A 304 -15.72 -12.15 -1.74
CA LEU A 304 -16.95 -11.79 -1.03
C LEU A 304 -18.21 -12.34 -1.71
N THR A 305 -18.26 -12.38 -3.05
CA THR A 305 -19.42 -12.97 -3.76
C THR A 305 -19.49 -14.47 -3.59
N LEU A 306 -18.35 -15.18 -3.58
CA LEU A 306 -18.31 -16.61 -3.25
C LEU A 306 -18.85 -16.89 -1.84
N SER A 307 -18.47 -16.07 -0.85
CA SER A 307 -18.94 -16.22 0.54
C SER A 307 -20.45 -15.97 0.71
N SER A 308 -21.11 -15.21 -0.16
CA SER A 308 -22.54 -14.88 -0.03
C SER A 308 -23.47 -16.01 -0.46
N THR A 309 -22.95 -17.01 -1.19
CA THR A 309 -23.72 -18.17 -1.67
C THR A 309 -23.99 -19.25 -0.59
N LEU A 310 -23.39 -19.13 0.60
CA LEU A 310 -23.49 -20.10 1.70
C LEU A 310 -24.44 -19.64 2.82
N THR A 311 -25.71 -19.38 2.49
CA THR A 311 -26.77 -19.14 3.48
C THR A 311 -27.22 -20.45 4.16
N PRO A 312 -27.32 -20.49 5.50
CA PRO A 312 -27.94 -21.62 6.21
C PRO A 312 -29.46 -21.64 5.98
N ALA A 313 -29.93 -22.50 5.08
CA ALA A 313 -31.35 -22.65 4.75
C ALA A 313 -32.12 -23.43 5.83
N LEU A 314 -32.39 -22.84 7.01
CA LEU A 314 -33.09 -23.53 8.10
C LEU A 314 -33.84 -22.65 9.12
N VAL A 315 -34.65 -21.67 8.68
CA VAL A 315 -35.74 -21.10 9.52
C VAL A 315 -36.99 -20.79 8.69
N GLN A 316 -37.97 -21.70 8.67
CA GLN A 316 -39.41 -21.36 8.62
C GLN A 316 -40.21 -22.47 9.33
N HIS A 317 -40.73 -22.16 10.53
CA HIS A 317 -41.89 -22.89 11.05
C HIS A 317 -43.15 -22.31 10.42
N GLY A 318 -43.98 -23.14 9.79
CA GLY A 318 -45.20 -22.71 9.13
C GLY A 318 -46.40 -22.64 10.07
N SER A 319 -47.25 -21.61 9.89
CA SER A 319 -48.62 -21.57 10.44
C SER A 319 -49.46 -20.53 9.69
N GLY A 320 -50.73 -20.83 9.43
CA GLY A 320 -51.74 -19.85 9.01
C GLY A 320 -51.85 -19.62 7.51
N SER A 321 -52.88 -20.20 6.91
CA SER A 321 -53.46 -19.76 5.64
C SER A 321 -54.32 -18.49 5.84
N VAL A 322 -54.69 -17.82 4.73
CA VAL A 322 -56.04 -17.28 4.41
C VAL A 322 -56.04 -15.91 3.67
N PHE A 323 -56.89 -15.85 2.64
CA PHE A 323 -57.48 -14.71 1.90
C PHE A 323 -56.71 -13.87 0.86
N GLU A 324 -57.55 -13.31 -0.02
CA GLU A 324 -57.31 -12.67 -1.31
C GLU A 324 -57.22 -11.14 -1.17
N ALA A 325 -56.69 -10.47 -2.21
CA ALA A 325 -57.29 -9.24 -2.75
C ALA A 325 -56.76 -8.96 -4.19
N GLU A 326 -57.61 -8.37 -5.04
CA GLU A 326 -57.30 -8.02 -6.43
C GLU A 326 -56.79 -6.57 -6.62
N THR A 327 -56.57 -6.21 -7.90
CA THR A 327 -56.66 -4.86 -8.52
C THR A 327 -55.39 -3.99 -8.60
N ARG A 328 -55.22 -3.14 -9.63
CA ARG A 328 -55.45 -3.28 -11.09
C ARG A 328 -54.82 -2.06 -11.81
N SER A 329 -54.14 -2.29 -12.94
CA SER A 329 -53.93 -1.36 -14.09
C SER A 329 -53.59 0.14 -13.87
N ARG A 330 -52.55 0.62 -14.56
CA ARG A 330 -52.71 1.42 -15.82
C ARG A 330 -51.40 1.62 -16.61
N TRP A 331 -51.56 1.62 -17.92
CA TRP A 331 -50.70 2.14 -19.02
C TRP A 331 -51.63 3.11 -19.84
N PRO A 332 -51.26 3.78 -20.98
CA PRO A 332 -50.07 3.65 -21.84
C PRO A 332 -49.45 4.97 -22.42
N GLY A 333 -48.41 4.82 -23.26
CA GLY A 333 -47.97 5.77 -24.31
C GLY A 333 -46.72 6.60 -23.99
N SER A 334 -45.86 7.02 -24.94
CA SER A 334 -45.77 6.83 -26.42
C SER A 334 -44.56 7.64 -26.96
N THR A 335 -43.82 7.36 -28.05
CA THR A 335 -43.74 6.29 -29.10
C THR A 335 -42.52 6.55 -30.01
N LEU A 336 -41.92 5.51 -30.64
CA LEU A 336 -41.07 5.54 -31.88
C LEU A 336 -39.69 6.26 -31.79
N SER A 337 -38.65 6.00 -32.61
CA SER A 337 -38.38 4.96 -33.64
C SER A 337 -36.89 4.91 -34.08
N ASP A 338 -36.45 3.74 -34.55
CA ASP A 338 -35.52 3.48 -35.68
C ASP A 338 -33.99 3.71 -35.67
N SER A 339 -33.36 2.88 -36.53
CA SER A 339 -32.06 3.00 -37.24
C SER A 339 -30.73 2.54 -36.60
N SER A 340 -29.99 1.79 -37.41
CA SER A 340 -28.55 1.45 -37.41
C SER A 340 -28.07 1.59 -38.88
N PRO A 341 -26.87 1.17 -39.35
CA PRO A 341 -25.58 0.79 -38.73
C PRO A 341 -24.45 1.67 -39.39
N PRO A 342 -23.29 1.21 -39.96
CA PRO A 342 -22.37 0.08 -39.69
C PRO A 342 -20.84 0.41 -39.65
N GLY A 343 -20.03 -0.60 -39.28
CA GLY A 343 -18.60 -0.72 -39.65
C GLY A 343 -17.59 -0.01 -38.73
N TRP A 344 -16.31 -0.38 -38.68
CA TRP A 344 -15.53 -1.39 -39.44
C TRP A 344 -14.85 -2.40 -38.51
N GLY A 345 -14.33 -3.51 -39.04
CA GLY A 345 -13.42 -4.43 -38.34
C GLY A 345 -12.17 -4.74 -39.19
N PHE A 346 -11.18 -5.42 -38.59
CA PHE A 346 -10.06 -6.05 -39.30
C PHE A 346 -9.51 -7.25 -38.50
N GLU A 347 -8.82 -8.16 -39.18
CA GLU A 347 -8.47 -9.52 -38.72
C GLU A 347 -7.01 -9.63 -38.21
N GLU A 348 -6.70 -10.78 -37.61
CA GLU A 348 -5.32 -11.22 -37.29
C GLU A 348 -4.53 -11.63 -38.56
N LEU A 349 -3.19 -11.75 -38.46
CA LEU A 349 -2.43 -12.98 -38.84
C LEU A 349 -0.88 -12.82 -38.76
N THR A 350 -0.31 -13.44 -37.72
CA THR A 350 0.89 -14.33 -37.69
C THR A 350 2.19 -14.11 -38.53
N SER A 351 3.31 -14.29 -37.81
CA SER A 351 4.49 -15.15 -38.14
C SER A 351 5.83 -14.60 -38.70
N THR A 352 6.87 -14.76 -37.84
CA THR A 352 8.26 -15.26 -38.09
C THR A 352 9.17 -14.72 -39.21
N LYS A 353 10.40 -14.33 -38.82
CA LYS A 353 11.64 -15.10 -39.15
C LYS A 353 12.89 -14.66 -38.36
N GLU A 354 13.91 -15.53 -38.37
CA GLU A 354 15.20 -15.40 -37.66
C GLU A 354 16.33 -14.85 -38.55
N ALA A 355 17.37 -14.23 -37.95
CA ALA A 355 18.80 -14.43 -38.20
C ALA A 355 19.66 -13.31 -37.54
N ASP A 356 21.00 -13.36 -37.53
CA ASP A 356 21.91 -14.24 -36.79
C ASP A 356 23.33 -13.60 -36.84
N LEU A 357 24.23 -13.92 -35.89
CA LEU A 357 25.65 -13.53 -35.81
C LEU A 357 25.91 -12.00 -35.66
N GLN A 358 27.09 -11.52 -35.21
CA GLN A 358 28.36 -12.19 -34.95
C GLN A 358 29.11 -11.68 -33.70
N LYS A 359 30.04 -12.50 -33.20
CA LYS A 359 30.83 -12.37 -31.97
C LYS A 359 31.88 -11.23 -32.02
N SER A 360 32.22 -10.70 -30.84
CA SER A 360 33.60 -10.32 -30.50
C SER A 360 33.91 -10.76 -29.07
N SER A 361 35.18 -10.99 -28.73
CA SER A 361 35.58 -11.72 -27.53
C SER A 361 36.57 -10.95 -26.66
N PHE A 362 36.28 -10.84 -25.37
CA PHE A 362 37.29 -10.75 -24.32
C PHE A 362 36.96 -11.79 -23.23
N HIS A 363 37.98 -12.54 -22.81
CA HIS A 363 37.88 -13.66 -21.87
C HIS A 363 39.20 -13.73 -21.09
N GLN A 364 39.18 -14.36 -19.90
CA GLN A 364 40.31 -14.41 -18.93
C GLN A 364 40.56 -13.03 -18.28
N GLU A 365 40.15 -12.79 -17.02
CA GLU A 365 41.06 -13.04 -15.88
C GLU A 365 40.40 -13.39 -14.53
N PHE A 366 39.08 -13.25 -14.36
CA PHE A 366 38.42 -13.56 -13.08
C PHE A 366 38.04 -15.04 -12.90
N ARG A 367 39.05 -15.90 -12.68
CA ARG A 367 38.87 -17.28 -12.21
C ARG A 367 40.01 -17.75 -11.30
N LEU A 368 39.99 -17.30 -10.04
CA LEU A 368 40.64 -17.90 -8.86
C LEU A 368 40.09 -17.17 -7.63
N GLY A 369 39.45 -17.89 -6.67
CA GLY A 369 38.99 -17.24 -5.42
C GLY A 369 37.84 -17.88 -4.64
N LEU A 370 36.99 -18.71 -5.25
CA LEU A 370 35.88 -19.39 -4.55
C LEU A 370 35.82 -20.88 -4.89
N GLN A 371 36.66 -21.68 -4.23
CA GLN A 371 36.49 -23.12 -4.08
C GLN A 371 36.30 -23.48 -2.60
N LYS A 372 35.03 -23.60 -2.20
CA LYS A 372 34.56 -24.56 -1.20
C LYS A 372 33.15 -24.96 -1.60
N GLU A 373 32.97 -26.24 -1.91
CA GLU A 373 31.65 -26.82 -2.12
C GLU A 373 30.91 -26.91 -0.77
N PRO A 374 29.58 -26.72 -0.73
CA PRO A 374 28.82 -26.99 0.47
C PRO A 374 28.78 -28.50 0.74
N GLU A 375 28.86 -28.89 2.01
CA GLU A 375 28.68 -30.29 2.42
C GLU A 375 27.25 -30.77 2.09
N PRO A 376 27.06 -32.06 1.77
CA PRO A 376 25.75 -32.60 1.45
C PRO A 376 24.80 -32.53 2.65
N LEU A 377 23.51 -32.40 2.37
CA LEU A 377 22.44 -32.55 3.36
C LEU A 377 22.44 -33.99 3.88
N GLU A 378 22.31 -34.18 5.20
CA GLU A 378 22.12 -35.52 5.78
C GLU A 378 20.80 -36.14 5.27
N ASP A 379 20.83 -37.44 4.98
CA ASP A 379 19.78 -38.12 4.24
C ASP A 379 18.44 -38.21 4.98
N PHE A 380 17.38 -37.69 4.35
CA PHE A 380 16.04 -38.26 4.48
C PHE A 380 15.74 -39.05 3.20
N GLU A 381 15.60 -40.38 3.34
CA GLU A 381 15.36 -41.28 2.21
C GLU A 381 14.12 -40.87 1.42
N ARG A 382 14.26 -40.75 0.09
CA ARG A 382 13.13 -40.55 -0.81
C ARG A 382 12.42 -41.89 -1.07
N PRO A 383 11.10 -42.01 -0.80
CA PRO A 383 10.32 -43.11 -1.34
C PRO A 383 10.35 -43.08 -2.88
N PRO A 384 10.36 -44.23 -3.57
CA PRO A 384 10.37 -44.28 -5.03
C PRO A 384 9.08 -43.69 -5.61
N ALA A 385 9.21 -43.00 -6.75
CA ALA A 385 8.08 -42.32 -7.40
C ALA A 385 6.97 -43.30 -7.81
N ILE A 386 5.80 -43.18 -7.19
CA ILE A 386 4.61 -43.94 -7.55
C ILE A 386 4.09 -43.41 -8.90
N ARG A 387 4.23 -44.22 -9.95
CA ARG A 387 3.59 -43.99 -11.24
C ARG A 387 2.08 -44.17 -11.11
N GLU A 388 1.33 -43.46 -11.94
CA GLU A 388 -0.12 -43.56 -12.03
C GLU A 388 -0.60 -45.01 -12.23
N LYS A 389 -1.40 -45.51 -11.28
CA LYS A 389 -2.43 -46.52 -11.53
C LYS A 389 -3.46 -46.52 -10.40
N ALA A 390 -4.59 -45.85 -10.65
CA ALA A 390 -5.78 -45.88 -9.81
C ALA A 390 -6.97 -46.38 -10.66
N GLU A 391 -6.87 -47.62 -11.12
CA GLU A 391 -8.06 -48.39 -11.49
C GLU A 391 -8.83 -48.78 -10.21
N SER A 392 -10.09 -49.14 -10.34
CA SER A 392 -11.07 -49.13 -9.25
C SER A 392 -10.77 -50.08 -8.08
N THR A 393 -11.06 -49.62 -6.86
CA THR A 393 -11.87 -50.39 -5.90
C THR A 393 -12.46 -49.48 -4.82
N ASP A 394 -13.78 -49.45 -4.70
CA ASP A 394 -14.47 -48.75 -3.61
C ASP A 394 -14.26 -49.44 -2.26
N LYS A 395 -14.04 -48.66 -1.20
CA LYS A 395 -14.57 -48.89 0.15
C LYS A 395 -14.46 -47.68 1.06
N GLU A 396 -15.53 -46.88 1.02
CA GLU A 396 -16.18 -46.20 2.14
C GLU A 396 -15.30 -45.68 3.31
N ALA A 397 -15.10 -44.37 3.35
CA ALA A 397 -14.97 -43.61 4.59
C ALA A 397 -16.22 -42.73 4.74
N THR A 398 -17.00 -42.94 5.81
CA THR A 398 -18.39 -42.46 5.91
C THR A 398 -18.49 -40.96 6.26
N LEU A 399 -19.16 -40.17 5.42
CA LEU A 399 -19.43 -38.74 5.64
C LEU A 399 -20.93 -38.48 5.88
N TRP A 400 -21.35 -38.63 7.15
CA TRP A 400 -22.65 -38.25 7.73
C TRP A 400 -23.90 -39.02 7.19
N PRO A 401 -25.01 -39.16 7.97
CA PRO A 401 -26.09 -40.11 7.67
C PRO A 401 -27.39 -39.52 7.06
N GLU A 402 -28.01 -40.30 6.13
CA GLU A 402 -29.46 -40.48 5.79
C GLU A 402 -30.45 -39.29 5.70
N GLU A 403 -31.43 -39.20 4.78
CA GLU A 403 -31.75 -39.75 3.42
C GLU A 403 -32.35 -38.51 2.63
N THR A 404 -33.10 -38.50 1.53
CA THR A 404 -33.92 -39.50 0.83
C THR A 404 -33.84 -39.36 -0.70
N LYS A 405 -33.78 -40.50 -1.41
CA LYS A 405 -34.00 -40.73 -2.86
C LYS A 405 -34.47 -39.57 -3.76
N GLY A 406 -33.70 -39.33 -4.82
CA GLY A 406 -34.16 -38.71 -6.08
C GLY A 406 -33.11 -38.86 -7.19
N HIS A 407 -33.40 -39.59 -8.27
CA HIS A 407 -32.42 -39.85 -9.34
C HIS A 407 -32.37 -38.74 -10.41
N THR A 408 -31.17 -38.24 -10.70
CA THR A 408 -30.78 -37.70 -12.02
C THR A 408 -29.26 -37.82 -12.20
N ALA A 409 -28.75 -37.73 -13.43
CA ALA A 409 -27.38 -38.10 -13.76
C ALA A 409 -26.31 -37.10 -13.25
N LEU A 410 -25.15 -37.63 -12.83
CA LEU A 410 -24.00 -36.86 -12.34
C LEU A 410 -23.14 -36.30 -13.49
N PRO A 411 -22.65 -35.04 -13.39
CA PRO A 411 -21.54 -34.55 -14.19
C PRO A 411 -20.21 -35.27 -13.90
N LEU A 412 -19.26 -35.16 -14.84
CA LEU A 412 -17.92 -35.73 -14.75
C LEU A 412 -17.06 -35.12 -13.62
N PRO A 413 -15.95 -35.78 -13.21
CA PRO A 413 -15.18 -35.40 -12.01
C PRO A 413 -14.66 -33.96 -11.95
N THR A 414 -14.46 -33.30 -13.08
CA THR A 414 -14.01 -31.89 -13.17
C THR A 414 -14.91 -30.95 -12.36
N HIS A 415 -16.23 -31.07 -12.50
CA HIS A 415 -17.20 -30.23 -11.79
C HIS A 415 -17.14 -30.42 -10.26
N ARG A 416 -16.80 -31.64 -9.79
CA ARG A 416 -16.59 -31.90 -8.35
C ARG A 416 -15.29 -31.28 -7.84
N ILE A 417 -14.23 -31.29 -8.65
CA ILE A 417 -12.95 -30.63 -8.31
C ILE A 417 -13.12 -29.11 -8.27
N GLU A 418 -13.87 -28.53 -9.21
CA GLU A 418 -14.19 -27.09 -9.23
C GLU A 418 -15.07 -26.68 -8.04
N GLN A 419 -16.12 -27.45 -7.71
CA GLN A 419 -16.93 -27.23 -6.49
C GLN A 419 -16.11 -27.40 -5.19
N GLY A 420 -15.14 -28.30 -5.17
CA GLY A 420 -14.19 -28.46 -4.06
C GLY A 420 -13.27 -27.25 -3.90
N LYS A 421 -12.67 -26.77 -4.99
CA LYS A 421 -11.81 -25.57 -4.99
C LYS A 421 -12.58 -24.30 -4.64
N ASN A 422 -13.81 -24.14 -5.13
CA ASN A 422 -14.67 -23.01 -4.77
C ASN A 422 -15.03 -23.02 -3.27
N ASN A 423 -15.28 -24.21 -2.69
CA ASN A 423 -15.41 -24.35 -1.23
C ASN A 423 -14.13 -23.93 -0.50
N ILE A 424 -12.95 -24.45 -0.90
CA ILE A 424 -11.67 -24.12 -0.25
C ILE A 424 -11.42 -22.60 -0.30
N ARG A 425 -11.66 -21.94 -1.43
CA ARG A 425 -11.54 -20.47 -1.56
C ARG A 425 -12.51 -19.75 -0.62
N ALA A 426 -13.78 -20.15 -0.55
CA ALA A 426 -14.74 -19.55 0.39
C ALA A 426 -14.39 -19.79 1.88
N TYR A 427 -13.84 -20.95 2.23
CA TYR A 427 -13.34 -21.22 3.60
C TYR A 427 -12.10 -20.40 3.94
N LEU A 428 -11.19 -20.19 2.99
CA LEU A 428 -10.03 -19.29 3.15
C LEU A 428 -10.50 -17.85 3.40
N THR A 429 -11.40 -17.32 2.56
CA THR A 429 -12.03 -16.00 2.76
C THR A 429 -12.62 -15.86 4.15
N ARG A 430 -13.37 -16.86 4.61
CA ARG A 430 -13.98 -16.86 5.94
C ARG A 430 -12.94 -16.92 7.06
N ALA A 431 -11.87 -17.69 6.92
CA ALA A 431 -10.77 -17.72 7.89
C ALA A 431 -10.05 -16.36 7.96
N THR A 432 -9.86 -15.68 6.83
CA THR A 432 -9.30 -14.33 6.74
C THR A 432 -10.21 -13.27 7.39
N LEU A 433 -11.53 -13.33 7.18
CA LEU A 433 -12.49 -12.45 7.88
C LEU A 433 -12.41 -12.65 9.40
N LEU A 434 -12.44 -13.89 9.87
CA LEU A 434 -12.33 -14.21 11.29
C LEU A 434 -10.98 -13.81 11.89
N ALA A 435 -9.90 -13.88 11.11
CA ALA A 435 -8.58 -13.37 11.51
C ALA A 435 -8.59 -11.85 11.71
N ASN A 436 -9.27 -11.11 10.83
CA ASN A 436 -9.41 -9.66 10.92
C ASN A 436 -10.35 -9.23 12.06
N GLU A 437 -11.36 -10.04 12.40
CA GLU A 437 -12.20 -9.89 13.61
C GLU A 437 -11.51 -10.38 14.91
N ALA A 438 -10.21 -10.73 14.86
CA ALA A 438 -9.43 -11.30 15.97
C ALA A 438 -9.95 -12.64 16.55
N LYS A 439 -10.88 -13.32 15.87
CA LYS A 439 -11.43 -14.65 16.22
C LYS A 439 -10.47 -15.77 15.82
N TYR A 440 -9.23 -15.69 16.31
CA TYR A 440 -8.12 -16.55 15.87
C TYR A 440 -8.35 -18.05 16.06
N ARG A 441 -9.18 -18.46 17.04
CA ARG A 441 -9.53 -19.87 17.24
C ARG A 441 -10.40 -20.40 16.09
N GLU A 442 -11.51 -19.72 15.80
CA GLU A 442 -12.43 -20.07 14.72
C GLU A 442 -11.72 -20.05 13.35
N ALA A 443 -10.83 -19.07 13.12
CA ALA A 443 -10.01 -19.01 11.92
C ALA A 443 -9.10 -20.25 11.79
N LYS A 444 -8.42 -20.66 12.87
CA LYS A 444 -7.58 -21.87 12.89
C LYS A 444 -8.40 -23.16 12.70
N ASP A 445 -9.59 -23.25 13.30
CA ASP A 445 -10.46 -24.43 13.18
C ASP A 445 -11.00 -24.61 11.74
N ILE A 446 -11.13 -23.52 10.96
CA ILE A 446 -11.44 -23.59 9.52
C ILE A 446 -10.20 -23.98 8.69
N LEU A 447 -9.03 -23.42 9.02
CA LEU A 447 -7.78 -23.72 8.31
C LEU A 447 -7.32 -25.18 8.49
N GLY A 448 -7.57 -25.77 9.67
CA GLY A 448 -7.38 -27.21 9.89
C GLY A 448 -8.21 -28.05 8.90
N LYS A 449 -9.49 -27.73 8.74
CA LYS A 449 -10.40 -28.42 7.81
C LYS A 449 -10.01 -28.23 6.34
N ILE A 450 -9.43 -27.09 5.98
CA ILE A 450 -8.87 -26.90 4.64
C ILE A 450 -7.69 -27.86 4.44
N ILE A 451 -6.78 -27.98 5.41
CA ILE A 451 -5.59 -28.84 5.32
C ILE A 451 -5.93 -30.35 5.38
N GLU A 452 -7.03 -30.73 6.04
CA GLU A 452 -7.59 -32.09 5.99
C GLU A 452 -8.06 -32.49 4.58
N VAL A 453 -8.50 -31.52 3.76
CA VAL A 453 -9.00 -31.74 2.39
C VAL A 453 -7.93 -31.48 1.32
N ASP A 454 -7.08 -30.47 1.53
CA ASP A 454 -5.97 -30.06 0.68
C ASP A 454 -4.72 -29.82 1.53
N ASN A 455 -3.96 -30.90 1.75
CA ASN A 455 -2.70 -30.87 2.49
C ASN A 455 -1.54 -30.18 1.73
N LEU A 456 -1.79 -29.64 0.54
CA LEU A 456 -0.87 -28.80 -0.24
C LEU A 456 -1.36 -27.34 -0.34
N SER A 457 -2.36 -26.93 0.46
CA SER A 457 -2.86 -25.55 0.46
C SER A 457 -1.82 -24.56 1.03
N VAL A 458 -1.08 -23.92 0.11
CA VAL A 458 -0.08 -22.87 0.39
C VAL A 458 -0.73 -21.73 1.18
N GLU A 459 -1.90 -21.29 0.73
CA GLU A 459 -2.79 -20.31 1.36
C GLU A 459 -3.06 -20.65 2.84
N ALA A 460 -3.44 -21.89 3.14
CA ALA A 460 -3.85 -22.29 4.49
C ALA A 460 -2.65 -22.37 5.45
N TYR A 461 -1.53 -22.95 5.01
CA TYR A 461 -0.29 -22.96 5.80
C TYR A 461 0.26 -21.55 6.02
N TYR A 462 0.19 -20.67 5.02
CA TYR A 462 0.58 -19.28 5.15
C TYR A 462 -0.24 -18.57 6.24
N LEU A 463 -1.57 -18.62 6.15
CA LEU A 463 -2.45 -17.96 7.11
C LEU A 463 -2.35 -18.57 8.53
N LEU A 464 -2.14 -19.88 8.67
CA LEU A 464 -1.79 -20.50 9.96
C LEU A 464 -0.47 -19.99 10.53
N GLY A 465 0.53 -19.75 9.68
CA GLY A 465 1.79 -19.11 10.06
C GLY A 465 1.55 -17.70 10.62
N VAL A 466 0.82 -16.86 9.87
CA VAL A 466 0.44 -15.49 10.28
C VAL A 466 -0.32 -15.48 11.62
N LEU A 467 -1.33 -16.33 11.75
CA LEU A 467 -2.16 -16.42 12.94
C LEU A 467 -1.38 -16.92 14.17
N SER A 468 -0.51 -17.91 13.99
CA SER A 468 0.34 -18.42 15.07
C SER A 468 1.37 -17.39 15.50
N TYR A 469 1.92 -16.65 14.54
CA TYR A 469 2.84 -15.55 14.78
C TYR A 469 2.20 -14.38 15.55
N LYS A 470 1.02 -13.89 15.11
CA LYS A 470 0.31 -12.81 15.84
C LYS A 470 0.05 -13.21 17.30
N ASN A 471 -0.34 -14.47 17.53
CA ASN A 471 -0.53 -15.09 18.85
C ASN A 471 0.78 -15.46 19.60
N SER A 472 1.95 -14.99 19.17
CA SER A 472 3.26 -15.23 19.79
C SER A 472 3.72 -16.71 19.83
N ASN A 473 3.04 -17.64 19.16
CA ASN A 473 3.50 -19.03 19.04
C ASN A 473 4.47 -19.15 17.86
N LEU A 474 5.73 -18.81 18.13
CA LEU A 474 6.78 -18.72 17.11
C LEU A 474 7.21 -20.09 16.55
N ASN A 475 7.16 -21.16 17.35
CA ASN A 475 7.54 -22.51 16.89
C ASN A 475 6.53 -23.05 15.87
N GLU A 476 5.24 -22.80 16.13
CA GLU A 476 4.17 -23.12 15.17
C GLU A 476 4.28 -22.24 13.92
N ALA A 477 4.54 -20.94 14.08
CA ALA A 477 4.76 -20.04 12.93
C ALA A 477 5.93 -20.50 12.05
N GLU A 478 7.07 -20.86 12.64
CA GLU A 478 8.22 -21.43 11.92
C GLU A 478 7.81 -22.69 11.15
N THR A 479 7.12 -23.61 11.82
CA THR A 479 6.68 -24.89 11.24
C THR A 479 5.77 -24.67 10.02
N GLN A 480 4.82 -23.74 10.09
CA GLN A 480 3.86 -23.52 9.01
C GLN A 480 4.49 -22.73 7.84
N PHE A 481 5.35 -21.73 8.09
CA PHE A 481 6.10 -21.09 6.99
C PHE A 481 7.11 -22.03 6.32
N ARG A 482 7.70 -22.98 7.05
CA ARG A 482 8.52 -24.05 6.45
C ARG A 482 7.71 -24.98 5.55
N LYS A 483 6.45 -25.30 5.90
CA LYS A 483 5.54 -26.04 5.00
C LYS A 483 5.19 -25.22 3.75
N VAL A 484 4.98 -23.91 3.86
CA VAL A 484 4.81 -23.03 2.69
C VAL A 484 6.00 -23.15 1.74
N ILE A 485 7.24 -23.08 2.24
CA ILE A 485 8.46 -23.24 1.42
C ILE A 485 8.61 -24.66 0.85
N TYR A 486 8.16 -25.68 1.58
CA TYR A 486 8.19 -27.07 1.10
C TYR A 486 7.24 -27.31 -0.07
N VAL A 487 6.07 -26.67 -0.08
CA VAL A 487 5.07 -26.79 -1.16
C VAL A 487 5.31 -25.79 -2.30
N ASP A 488 5.72 -24.56 -1.98
CA ASP A 488 6.06 -23.48 -2.91
C ASP A 488 7.48 -22.94 -2.61
N PRO A 489 8.53 -23.55 -3.20
CA PRO A 489 9.92 -23.13 -2.99
C PRO A 489 10.27 -21.74 -3.52
N ASP A 490 9.41 -21.13 -4.35
CA ASP A 490 9.54 -19.77 -4.88
C ASP A 490 8.70 -18.74 -4.09
N SER A 491 8.10 -19.16 -2.95
CA SER A 491 7.33 -18.32 -2.04
C SER A 491 8.19 -17.31 -1.27
N VAL A 492 8.52 -16.20 -1.95
CA VAL A 492 9.23 -15.02 -1.42
C VAL A 492 8.78 -14.64 -0.01
N ILE A 493 7.46 -14.56 0.20
CA ILE A 493 6.87 -14.04 1.43
C ILE A 493 7.09 -14.96 2.64
N ALA A 494 7.19 -16.28 2.44
CA ALA A 494 7.53 -17.21 3.52
C ALA A 494 9.00 -17.08 3.96
N TYR A 495 9.94 -16.90 3.02
CA TYR A 495 11.32 -16.58 3.36
C TYR A 495 11.44 -15.23 4.06
N PHE A 496 10.71 -14.20 3.60
CA PHE A 496 10.67 -12.89 4.24
C PHE A 496 10.16 -12.96 5.68
N ASN A 497 9.04 -13.67 5.90
CA ASN A 497 8.43 -13.83 7.22
C ASN A 497 9.32 -14.65 8.17
N LEU A 498 9.96 -15.73 7.71
CA LEU A 498 10.97 -16.45 8.50
C LEU A 498 12.18 -15.57 8.81
N GLY A 499 12.68 -14.80 7.84
CA GLY A 499 13.79 -13.86 8.02
C GLY A 499 13.49 -12.85 9.13
N ASN A 500 12.32 -12.22 9.07
CA ASN A 500 11.82 -11.31 10.10
C ASN A 500 11.66 -12.01 11.46
N MET A 501 11.08 -13.21 11.49
CA MET A 501 10.85 -13.97 12.72
C MET A 501 12.16 -14.40 13.40
N TYR A 502 13.18 -14.79 12.63
CA TYR A 502 14.52 -15.05 13.15
C TYR A 502 15.21 -13.77 13.62
N LEU A 503 15.01 -12.63 12.93
CA LEU A 503 15.52 -11.32 13.37
C LEU A 503 14.92 -10.91 14.72
N TYR A 504 13.61 -11.12 14.93
CA TYR A 504 12.94 -10.98 16.24
C TYR A 504 13.55 -11.89 17.31
N GLN A 505 13.84 -13.15 16.97
CA GLN A 505 14.50 -14.12 17.86
C GLN A 505 16.01 -13.86 18.04
N LYS A 506 16.58 -12.78 17.46
CA LYS A 506 18.03 -12.48 17.42
C LYS A 506 18.90 -13.59 16.79
N LYS A 507 18.27 -14.48 16.00
CA LYS A 507 18.91 -15.55 15.19
C LYS A 507 19.47 -14.96 13.88
N TYR A 508 20.50 -14.14 14.01
CA TYR A 508 20.99 -13.28 12.93
C TYR A 508 21.50 -14.04 11.68
N ARG A 509 22.06 -15.25 11.85
CA ARG A 509 22.58 -16.05 10.71
C ARG A 509 21.45 -16.64 9.88
N GLU A 510 20.44 -17.17 10.55
CA GLU A 510 19.23 -17.72 9.95
C GLU A 510 18.39 -16.63 9.30
N ALA A 511 18.21 -15.48 9.98
CA ALA A 511 17.57 -14.30 9.41
C ALA A 511 18.26 -13.88 8.10
N ALA A 512 19.59 -13.74 8.11
CA ALA A 512 20.36 -13.36 6.93
C ALA A 512 20.32 -14.42 5.81
N ARG A 513 20.11 -15.70 6.13
CA ARG A 513 19.89 -16.75 5.11
C ARG A 513 18.55 -16.53 4.41
N GLU A 514 17.46 -16.35 5.16
CA GLU A 514 16.14 -16.25 4.51
C GLU A 514 15.93 -14.92 3.78
N PHE A 515 16.48 -13.80 4.26
CA PHE A 515 16.48 -12.55 3.47
C PHE A 515 17.26 -12.68 2.16
N ARG A 516 18.38 -13.42 2.12
CA ARG A 516 19.09 -13.72 0.87
C ARG A 516 18.30 -14.65 -0.04
N ASN A 517 17.58 -15.63 0.51
CA ASN A 517 16.67 -16.49 -0.26
C ASN A 517 15.54 -15.67 -0.90
N ALA A 518 14.91 -14.77 -0.14
CA ALA A 518 13.89 -13.86 -0.66
C ALA A 518 14.44 -12.94 -1.77
N ILE A 519 15.60 -12.30 -1.56
CA ILE A 519 16.27 -11.47 -2.59
C ILE A 519 16.53 -12.26 -3.88
N ARG A 520 17.09 -13.48 -3.78
CA ARG A 520 17.39 -14.34 -4.94
C ARG A 520 16.15 -14.74 -5.76
N LEU A 521 14.97 -14.68 -5.16
CA LEU A 521 13.68 -14.93 -5.83
C LEU A 521 13.06 -13.65 -6.40
N LEU A 522 13.18 -12.54 -5.67
CA LEU A 522 12.72 -11.21 -6.08
C LEU A 522 13.52 -10.63 -7.26
N GLU A 523 14.85 -10.83 -7.30
CA GLU A 523 15.72 -10.30 -8.37
C GLU A 523 15.46 -10.92 -9.76
N LYS A 524 14.59 -11.94 -9.83
CA LYS A 524 14.12 -12.56 -11.09
C LYS A 524 12.82 -11.96 -11.63
N ARG A 525 12.17 -11.04 -10.90
CA ARG A 525 10.82 -10.54 -11.16
C ARG A 525 10.83 -9.05 -11.57
N PRO A 526 9.82 -8.56 -12.33
CA PRO A 526 9.62 -7.13 -12.55
C PRO A 526 9.49 -6.38 -11.22
N ARG A 527 10.02 -5.16 -11.13
CA ARG A 527 10.12 -4.40 -9.87
C ARG A 527 8.78 -3.88 -9.35
N ASP A 528 7.82 -3.76 -10.26
CA ASP A 528 6.44 -3.35 -10.10
C ASP A 528 5.45 -4.52 -9.86
N GLU A 529 5.88 -5.78 -10.01
CA GLU A 529 5.05 -6.96 -9.71
C GLU A 529 4.62 -6.96 -8.23
N GLN A 530 3.31 -7.14 -7.96
CA GLN A 530 2.78 -7.39 -6.61
C GLN A 530 3.10 -8.81 -6.17
N VAL A 531 3.58 -9.00 -4.93
CA VAL A 531 3.93 -10.33 -4.44
C VAL A 531 2.71 -11.03 -3.82
N ARG A 532 2.43 -12.26 -4.29
CA ARG A 532 1.35 -13.16 -3.80
C ARG A 532 1.29 -13.19 -2.26
N PHE A 533 0.07 -13.08 -1.72
CA PHE A 533 -0.25 -12.93 -0.28
C PHE A 533 0.20 -11.61 0.38
N CYS A 534 0.71 -10.65 -0.40
CA CYS A 534 1.25 -9.38 0.07
C CYS A 534 0.95 -8.26 -0.96
N GLU A 535 -0.31 -8.15 -1.40
CA GLU A 535 -0.72 -7.34 -2.56
C GLU A 535 -0.48 -5.82 -2.39
N ASP A 536 -0.41 -5.32 -1.15
CA ASP A 536 0.09 -3.99 -0.79
C ASP A 536 1.54 -3.69 -1.27
N PHE A 537 2.34 -4.72 -1.57
CA PHE A 537 3.79 -4.62 -1.71
C PHE A 537 4.32 -5.13 -3.05
N THR A 538 5.11 -4.27 -3.70
CA THR A 538 5.84 -4.63 -4.92
C THR A 538 7.13 -5.40 -4.64
N VAL A 539 7.66 -6.06 -5.66
CA VAL A 539 9.01 -6.65 -5.67
C VAL A 539 10.09 -5.66 -5.22
N GLU A 540 10.04 -4.40 -5.67
CA GLU A 540 11.01 -3.38 -5.22
C GLU A 540 10.91 -3.09 -3.72
N PHE A 541 9.70 -2.96 -3.18
CA PHE A 541 9.52 -2.74 -1.75
C PHE A 541 10.16 -3.87 -0.94
N LEU A 542 9.89 -5.13 -1.32
CA LEU A 542 10.42 -6.29 -0.61
C LEU A 542 11.93 -6.46 -0.81
N LEU A 543 12.50 -6.06 -1.95
CA LEU A 543 13.95 -5.97 -2.14
C LEU A 543 14.58 -4.93 -1.20
N ARG A 544 14.02 -3.72 -1.15
CA ARG A 544 14.46 -2.64 -0.24
C ARG A 544 14.38 -3.08 1.23
N ALA A 545 13.30 -3.74 1.62
CA ALA A 545 13.12 -4.32 2.95
C ALA A 545 14.16 -5.40 3.29
N CYS A 546 14.34 -6.43 2.44
CA CYS A 546 15.32 -7.49 2.69
C CYS A 546 16.75 -6.94 2.78
N ARG A 547 17.10 -5.97 1.93
CA ARG A 547 18.43 -5.32 1.92
C ARG A 547 18.65 -4.46 3.16
N ASN A 548 17.65 -3.69 3.62
CA ASN A 548 17.70 -2.99 4.91
C ASN A 548 17.92 -3.96 6.08
N SER A 549 17.17 -5.08 6.09
CA SER A 549 17.29 -6.12 7.11
C SER A 549 18.71 -6.70 7.21
N LEU A 550 19.37 -6.92 6.06
CA LEU A 550 20.75 -7.40 6.02
C LEU A 550 21.77 -6.37 6.52
N VAL A 551 21.54 -5.08 6.29
CA VAL A 551 22.36 -4.00 6.86
C VAL A 551 22.15 -3.88 8.37
N GLU A 552 20.92 -4.02 8.86
CA GLU A 552 20.62 -4.04 10.29
C GLU A 552 21.27 -5.25 10.99
N ILE A 553 21.18 -6.45 10.40
CA ILE A 553 21.86 -7.66 10.89
C ILE A 553 23.37 -7.44 10.96
N SER A 554 23.97 -6.87 9.91
CA SER A 554 25.42 -6.64 9.87
C SER A 554 25.89 -5.71 10.99
N ARG A 555 25.07 -4.71 11.37
CA ARG A 555 25.33 -3.78 12.49
C ARG A 555 25.04 -4.36 13.89
N ARG A 556 24.52 -5.58 14.00
CA ARG A 556 24.15 -6.26 15.26
C ARG A 556 24.77 -7.64 15.43
N GLY A 557 25.55 -8.10 14.45
CA GLY A 557 26.29 -9.36 14.45
C GLY A 557 27.79 -9.20 14.71
N GLU A 558 28.25 -7.96 14.87
CA GLU A 558 29.54 -7.55 15.45
C GLU A 558 29.36 -7.25 16.95
#